data_AF-A0A9E4DHH6-F1
#
_entry.id   AF-A0A9E4DHH6-F1
#
_cell.length_a   1.000
_cell.length_b   1.000
_cell.length_c   1.000
_cell.angle_alpha   90.00
_cell.angle_beta   90.00
_cell.angle_gamma   90.00
#
_symmetry.space_group_name_H-M   'P 1'
#
loop_
_entity.id
_entity.type
_entity.pdbx_description
1 polymer ?
#
loop_
_entity_poly.entity_id
_entity_poly.type
_entity_poly.pdbx_seq_one_letter_code
_entity_poly.pdbx_strand_id
1 'polypeptide(L)'
;MTGRRWRSRRRTRGAALDAMEAAGAIDVHAAAAIRLLIFTGARRGEILALRWAWIDETAGVARLPDSKTGKKILHLPPPALEVLARLPRLEGNAHVVCGKKPGAALVGLPHIWERVRRQAGLEGVRLHDLRHSFASAAANAGTSLLVIGKLLGHTQYATTQRYAHLAADPIRLAGASTAASIAAAFQDGKGGG
;
A
#
# COMPACT_ATOMS: atom_id res chain seq x y z
N MET A 1 -0.63 -18.70 15.95
CA MET A 1 0.50 -18.60 14.99
C MET A 1 1.20 -17.25 15.22
N THR A 2 2.47 -17.24 15.63
CA THR A 2 3.09 -16.14 16.39
C THR A 2 3.81 -15.07 15.55
N GLY A 3 3.71 -13.80 15.99
CA GLY A 3 4.21 -12.59 15.32
C GLY A 3 5.73 -12.50 15.05
N ARG A 4 6.53 -13.45 15.55
CA ARG A 4 7.98 -13.56 15.22
C ARG A 4 8.24 -13.93 13.76
N ARG A 5 7.38 -14.77 13.16
CA ARG A 5 7.50 -15.17 11.74
C ARG A 5 7.11 -14.05 10.77
N TRP A 6 6.44 -13.01 11.25
CA TRP A 6 5.94 -11.88 10.47
C TRP A 6 7.01 -10.79 10.28
N ARG A 7 7.87 -10.55 11.27
CA ARG A 7 8.97 -9.58 11.19
C ARG A 7 10.13 -10.07 10.32
N SER A 8 10.48 -11.36 10.34
CA SER A 8 11.59 -11.90 9.53
C SER A 8 11.28 -11.95 8.02
N ARG A 9 10.00 -12.09 7.64
CA ARG A 9 9.56 -12.11 6.23
C ARG A 9 9.51 -10.73 5.57
N ARG A 10 9.41 -9.62 6.33
CA ARG A 10 9.43 -8.25 5.75
C ARG A 10 10.83 -7.83 5.32
N ARG A 11 11.86 -8.16 6.11
CA ARG A 11 13.26 -7.87 5.77
C ARG A 11 13.69 -8.56 4.47
N THR A 12 13.22 -9.78 4.22
CA THR A 12 13.56 -10.55 3.01
C THR A 12 12.93 -10.00 1.73
N ARG A 13 11.72 -9.43 1.76
CA ARG A 13 11.09 -8.87 0.54
C ARG A 13 11.78 -7.59 0.07
N GLY A 14 12.02 -6.66 1.01
CA GLY A 14 12.71 -5.40 0.73
C GLY A 14 14.14 -5.66 0.28
N ALA A 15 14.89 -6.43 1.07
CA ALA A 15 16.29 -6.74 0.77
C ALA A 15 16.48 -7.46 -0.58
N ALA A 16 15.59 -8.38 -0.95
CA ALA A 16 15.67 -9.05 -2.25
C ALA A 16 15.39 -8.07 -3.41
N LEU A 17 14.40 -7.19 -3.26
CA LEU A 17 14.10 -6.18 -4.28
C LEU A 17 15.26 -5.19 -4.43
N ASP A 18 15.78 -4.68 -3.31
CA ASP A 18 16.92 -3.76 -3.26
C ASP A 18 18.17 -4.41 -3.87
N ALA A 19 18.47 -5.66 -3.51
CA ALA A 19 19.61 -6.41 -4.05
C ALA A 19 19.48 -6.67 -5.56
N MET A 20 18.28 -7.01 -6.05
CA MET A 20 18.07 -7.24 -7.48
C MET A 20 18.14 -5.95 -8.30
N GLU A 21 17.67 -4.83 -7.75
CA GLU A 21 17.80 -3.52 -8.39
C GLU A 21 19.26 -3.06 -8.41
N ALA A 22 19.97 -3.17 -7.28
CA ALA A 22 21.39 -2.81 -7.18
C ALA A 22 22.28 -3.67 -8.10
N ALA A 23 21.93 -4.94 -8.29
CA ALA A 23 22.62 -5.84 -9.23
C ALA A 23 22.19 -5.66 -10.71
N GLY A 24 21.29 -4.71 -11.02
CA GLY A 24 20.77 -4.51 -12.37
C GLY A 24 19.91 -5.66 -12.91
N ALA A 25 19.51 -6.61 -12.05
CA ALA A 25 18.71 -7.76 -12.44
C ALA A 25 17.24 -7.39 -12.73
N ILE A 26 16.79 -6.25 -12.18
CA ILE A 26 15.51 -5.61 -12.47
C ILE A 26 15.70 -4.11 -12.72
N ASP A 27 14.84 -3.56 -13.56
CA ASP A 27 14.81 -2.13 -13.88
C ASP A 27 14.26 -1.28 -12.72
N VAL A 28 14.74 -0.05 -12.58
CA VAL A 28 14.35 0.91 -11.53
C VAL A 28 12.85 1.19 -11.51
N HIS A 29 12.20 1.31 -12.68
CA HIS A 29 10.75 1.51 -12.75
C HIS A 29 9.98 0.26 -12.36
N ALA A 30 10.53 -0.94 -12.62
CA ALA A 30 9.93 -2.19 -12.17
C ALA A 30 10.04 -2.36 -10.65
N ALA A 31 11.19 -2.00 -10.07
CA ALA A 31 11.36 -2.00 -8.62
C ALA A 31 10.44 -0.98 -7.95
N ALA A 32 10.35 0.23 -8.49
CA ALA A 32 9.42 1.26 -8.02
C ALA A 32 7.95 0.82 -8.12
N ALA A 33 7.53 0.18 -9.22
CA ALA A 33 6.17 -0.34 -9.36
C ALA A 33 5.81 -1.32 -8.23
N ILE A 34 6.73 -2.21 -7.85
CA ILE A 34 6.54 -3.17 -6.76
C ILE A 34 6.45 -2.43 -5.41
N ARG A 35 7.34 -1.47 -5.13
CA ARG A 35 7.31 -0.67 -3.90
C ARG A 35 6.01 0.12 -3.76
N LEU A 36 5.57 0.78 -4.83
CA LEU A 36 4.31 1.52 -4.85
C LEU A 36 3.12 0.60 -4.57
N LEU A 37 3.07 -0.61 -5.15
CA LEU A 37 2.02 -1.58 -4.85
C LEU A 37 2.01 -1.99 -3.37
N ILE A 38 3.18 -2.18 -2.76
CA ILE A 38 3.33 -2.54 -1.35
C ILE A 38 2.88 -1.40 -0.44
N PHE A 39 3.28 -0.16 -0.71
CA PHE A 39 3.04 0.98 0.16
C PHE A 39 1.64 1.59 0.04
N THR A 40 0.95 1.36 -1.07
CA THR A 40 -0.35 1.99 -1.33
C THR A 40 -1.51 1.00 -1.35
N GLY A 41 -1.25 -0.30 -1.56
CA GLY A 41 -2.31 -1.28 -1.81
C GLY A 41 -3.11 -1.03 -3.10
N ALA A 42 -2.60 -0.19 -4.01
CA ALA A 42 -3.23 0.11 -5.30
C ALA A 42 -3.43 -1.14 -6.17
N ARG A 43 -4.33 -1.05 -7.15
CA ARG A 43 -4.42 -2.08 -8.20
C ARG A 43 -3.18 -1.99 -9.08
N ARG A 44 -2.71 -3.14 -9.59
CA ARG A 44 -1.64 -3.21 -10.59
C ARG A 44 -1.86 -2.24 -11.75
N GLY A 45 -3.07 -2.23 -12.31
CA GLY A 45 -3.41 -1.34 -13.42
C GLY A 45 -3.34 0.15 -13.06
N GLU A 46 -3.69 0.52 -11.82
CA GLU A 46 -3.61 1.91 -11.35
C GLU A 46 -2.16 2.38 -11.28
N ILE A 47 -1.24 1.54 -10.77
CA ILE A 47 0.19 1.86 -10.72
C ILE A 47 0.81 1.89 -12.12
N LEU A 48 0.51 0.92 -12.97
CA LEU A 48 1.07 0.86 -14.33
C LEU A 48 0.57 2.00 -15.23
N ALA A 49 -0.65 2.49 -15.02
CA ALA A 49 -1.20 3.61 -15.77
C ALA A 49 -0.84 4.99 -15.20
N LEU A 50 -0.24 5.04 -14.00
CA LEU A 50 -0.01 6.29 -13.26
C LEU A 50 0.85 7.27 -14.08
N ARG A 51 0.44 8.54 -14.10
CA ARG A 51 1.14 9.64 -14.78
C ARG A 51 1.59 10.71 -13.80
N TRP A 52 2.70 11.38 -14.11
CA TRP A 52 3.24 12.47 -13.29
C TRP A 52 2.24 13.61 -13.10
N ALA A 53 1.51 13.97 -14.16
CA ALA A 53 0.49 15.04 -14.12
C ALA A 53 -0.69 14.77 -13.17
N TRP A 54 -0.83 13.54 -12.66
CA TRP A 54 -1.90 13.18 -11.72
C TRP A 54 -1.45 13.27 -10.27
N ILE A 55 -0.15 13.44 -10.02
CA ILE A 55 0.43 13.45 -8.69
C ILE A 55 0.42 14.87 -8.13
N ASP A 56 -0.13 14.99 -6.93
CA ASP A 56 -0.08 16.16 -6.08
C ASP A 56 0.78 15.78 -4.88
N GLU A 57 2.09 16.07 -4.97
CA GLU A 57 3.09 15.67 -3.97
C GLU A 57 2.81 16.36 -2.62
N THR A 58 2.39 17.62 -2.66
CA THR A 58 2.03 18.41 -1.47
C THR A 58 0.84 17.81 -0.74
N ALA A 59 -0.22 17.43 -1.46
CA ALA A 59 -1.37 16.79 -0.85
C ALA A 59 -1.13 15.29 -0.56
N GLY A 60 -0.02 14.71 -1.01
CA GLY A 60 0.29 13.28 -0.84
C GLY A 60 -0.71 12.37 -1.54
N VAL A 61 -1.18 12.74 -2.73
CA VAL A 61 -2.18 11.96 -3.48
C VAL A 61 -1.92 11.91 -4.98
N ALA A 62 -2.44 10.88 -5.63
CA ALA A 62 -2.63 10.84 -7.08
C ALA A 62 -4.12 10.84 -7.44
N ARG A 63 -4.53 11.73 -8.35
CA ARG A 63 -5.91 11.90 -8.81
C ARG A 63 -6.11 11.12 -10.10
N LEU A 64 -6.60 9.89 -9.99
CA LEU A 64 -6.79 9.00 -11.14
C LEU A 64 -8.05 9.41 -11.92
N PRO A 65 -7.93 9.72 -13.23
CA PRO A 65 -9.03 10.26 -14.03
C PRO A 65 -10.14 9.24 -14.27
N ASP A 66 -9.79 7.97 -14.47
CA ASP A 66 -10.74 6.90 -14.76
C ASP A 66 -10.57 5.71 -13.80
N SER A 67 -11.54 5.55 -12.92
CA SER A 67 -11.90 4.22 -12.44
C SER A 67 -13.32 3.93 -12.93
N LYS A 68 -13.68 2.65 -13.13
CA LYS A 68 -15.06 2.20 -13.42
C LYS A 68 -16.11 2.66 -12.38
N THR A 69 -15.70 3.43 -11.37
CA THR A 69 -16.45 3.90 -10.21
C THR A 69 -16.29 5.41 -9.97
N GLY A 70 -15.77 6.18 -10.94
CA GLY A 70 -15.56 7.63 -10.85
C GLY A 70 -14.11 8.06 -10.54
N LYS A 71 -13.90 9.36 -10.32
CA LYS A 71 -12.59 9.95 -9.95
C LYS A 71 -12.09 9.28 -8.67
N LYS A 72 -10.96 8.57 -8.75
CA LYS A 72 -10.37 7.87 -7.60
C LYS A 72 -9.16 8.62 -7.09
N ILE A 73 -9.11 8.85 -5.78
CA ILE A 73 -7.92 9.37 -5.10
C ILE A 73 -7.10 8.18 -4.61
N LEU A 74 -5.85 8.11 -5.05
CA LEU A 74 -4.86 7.18 -4.53
C LEU A 74 -3.98 7.92 -3.51
N HIS A 75 -3.98 7.48 -2.26
CA HIS A 75 -3.10 8.05 -1.25
C HIS A 75 -1.65 7.60 -1.47
N LEU A 76 -0.72 8.55 -1.39
CA LEU A 76 0.72 8.37 -1.52
C LEU A 76 1.36 8.68 -0.16
N PRO A 77 1.50 7.70 0.74
CA PRO A 77 2.15 7.92 2.03
C PRO A 77 3.64 8.27 1.83
N PRO A 78 4.33 8.81 2.85
CA PRO A 78 5.71 9.27 2.71
C PRO A 78 6.67 8.25 2.05
N PRO A 79 6.64 6.93 2.38
CA PRO A 79 7.49 5.95 1.70
C PRO A 79 7.19 5.80 0.20
N ALA A 80 5.95 6.06 -0.24
CA ALA A 80 5.62 6.08 -1.66
C ALA A 80 6.14 7.35 -2.35
N LEU A 81 6.04 8.51 -1.69
CA LEU A 81 6.62 9.77 -2.20
C LEU A 81 8.15 9.67 -2.32
N GLU A 82 8.82 9.04 -1.37
CA GLU A 82 10.26 8.77 -1.45
C GLU A 82 10.65 7.86 -2.63
N VAL A 83 9.77 6.94 -3.04
CA VAL A 83 9.99 6.12 -4.24
C VAL A 83 9.86 7.01 -5.49
N LEU A 84 8.85 7.89 -5.53
CA LEU A 84 8.64 8.82 -6.64
C LEU A 84 9.80 9.82 -6.78
N ALA A 85 10.31 10.35 -5.67
CA ALA A 85 11.42 11.30 -5.67
C ALA A 85 12.74 10.72 -6.21
N ARG A 86 12.92 9.40 -6.12
CA ARG A 86 14.11 8.69 -6.62
C ARG A 86 13.98 8.21 -8.07
N LEU A 87 12.79 8.27 -8.65
CA LEU A 87 12.57 7.79 -10.01
C LEU A 87 13.10 8.79 -11.04
N PRO A 88 13.88 8.34 -12.04
CA PRO A 88 14.25 9.19 -13.16
C PRO A 88 12.99 9.55 -13.97
N ARG A 89 12.83 10.84 -14.28
CA ARG A 89 11.78 11.31 -15.18
C ARG A 89 12.33 11.29 -16.61
N LEU A 90 11.81 10.39 -17.44
CA LEU A 90 12.24 10.27 -18.83
C LEU A 90 11.54 11.34 -19.68
N GLU A 91 12.33 12.11 -20.42
CA GLU A 91 11.81 13.11 -21.36
C GLU A 91 10.87 12.46 -22.38
N GLY A 92 9.74 13.13 -22.68
CA GLY A 92 8.72 12.60 -23.59
C GLY A 92 7.90 11.43 -23.05
N ASN A 93 8.06 11.02 -21.78
CA ASN A 93 7.25 9.97 -21.16
C ASN A 93 6.43 10.50 -19.97
N ALA A 94 5.10 10.46 -20.11
CA ALA A 94 4.18 10.92 -19.07
C ALA A 94 4.02 9.91 -17.90
N HIS A 95 4.41 8.66 -18.10
CA HIS A 95 4.22 7.59 -17.12
C HIS A 95 5.23 7.68 -15.96
N VAL A 96 4.77 7.33 -14.76
CA VAL A 96 5.63 7.22 -13.58
C VAL A 96 6.50 5.97 -13.66
N VAL A 97 5.92 4.86 -14.09
CA VAL A 97 6.62 3.59 -14.30
C VAL A 97 6.79 3.36 -15.80
N CYS A 98 7.96 3.74 -16.30
CA CYS A 98 8.27 3.70 -17.73
C CYS A 98 8.56 2.27 -18.20
N GLY A 99 8.19 1.98 -19.45
CA GLY A 99 8.58 0.77 -20.15
C GLY A 99 9.82 0.98 -21.01
N LYS A 100 10.22 -0.08 -21.73
CA LYS A 100 11.40 -0.05 -22.61
C LYS A 100 11.21 0.79 -23.87
N LYS A 101 9.96 1.00 -24.31
CA LYS A 101 9.65 1.80 -25.49
C LYS A 101 9.48 3.26 -25.07
N PRO A 102 10.00 4.25 -25.85
CA PRO A 102 9.75 5.67 -25.59
C PRO A 102 8.26 5.97 -25.42
N GLY A 103 7.93 6.78 -24.43
CA GLY A 103 6.54 7.17 -24.13
C GLY A 103 5.63 6.07 -23.57
N ALA A 104 6.10 4.82 -23.42
CA ALA A 104 5.28 3.70 -22.98
C ALA A 104 5.39 3.45 -21.46
N ALA A 105 4.32 2.90 -20.89
CA ALA A 105 4.30 2.36 -19.54
C ALA A 105 5.04 1.01 -19.44
N LEU A 106 5.43 0.64 -18.22
CA LEU A 106 6.00 -0.67 -17.91
C LEU A 106 5.02 -1.80 -18.25
N VAL A 107 5.52 -2.80 -18.97
CA VAL A 107 4.79 -4.05 -19.28
C VAL A 107 5.52 -5.25 -18.67
N GLY A 108 4.84 -6.38 -18.56
CA GLY A 108 5.47 -7.63 -18.09
C GLY A 108 5.80 -7.67 -16.59
N LEU A 109 5.26 -6.75 -15.78
CA LEU A 109 5.44 -6.74 -14.33
C LEU A 109 5.17 -8.10 -13.63
N PRO A 110 4.18 -8.92 -14.05
CA PRO A 110 3.98 -10.26 -13.46
C PRO A 110 5.21 -11.18 -13.56
N HIS A 111 5.88 -11.20 -14.71
CA HIS A 111 7.09 -12.02 -14.91
C HIS A 111 8.28 -11.47 -14.12
N ILE A 112 8.38 -10.14 -14.00
CA ILE A 112 9.41 -9.51 -13.17
C ILE A 112 9.19 -9.88 -11.69
N TRP A 113 7.94 -9.77 -11.22
CA TRP A 113 7.58 -10.17 -9.86
C TRP A 113 7.85 -11.65 -9.60
N GLU A 114 7.67 -12.51 -10.60
CA GLU A 114 8.02 -13.92 -10.48
C GLU A 114 9.51 -14.17 -10.25
N ARG A 115 10.38 -13.39 -10.90
CA ARG A 115 11.82 -13.46 -10.63
C ARG A 115 12.13 -12.96 -9.22
N VAL A 116 11.52 -11.84 -8.81
CA VAL A 116 11.70 -11.25 -7.47
C VAL A 116 11.24 -12.20 -6.37
N ARG A 117 10.05 -12.80 -6.51
CA ARG A 117 9.51 -13.72 -5.50
C ARG A 117 10.37 -14.97 -5.38
N ARG A 118 10.93 -15.49 -6.47
CA ARG A 118 11.86 -16.63 -6.44
C ARG A 118 13.14 -16.29 -5.69
N GLN A 119 13.75 -15.14 -6.00
CA GLN A 119 14.95 -14.67 -5.30
C GLN A 119 14.70 -14.44 -3.80
N ALA A 120 13.51 -13.94 -3.46
CA ALA A 120 13.13 -13.65 -2.08
C ALA A 120 12.66 -14.87 -1.27
N GLY A 121 12.60 -16.07 -1.87
CA GLY A 121 12.02 -17.26 -1.23
C GLY A 121 10.52 -17.13 -0.93
N LEU A 122 9.80 -16.35 -1.73
CA LEU A 122 8.36 -16.05 -1.61
C LEU A 122 7.53 -16.84 -2.61
N GLU A 123 7.68 -18.16 -2.61
CA GLU A 123 6.88 -19.03 -3.47
C GLU A 123 5.37 -18.85 -3.20
N GLY A 124 4.59 -18.85 -4.28
CA GLY A 124 3.14 -18.67 -4.22
C GLY A 124 2.61 -17.24 -4.03
N VAL A 125 3.43 -16.26 -3.66
CA VAL A 125 2.95 -14.86 -3.47
C VAL A 125 2.74 -14.18 -4.83
N ARG A 126 1.48 -13.91 -5.18
CA ARG A 126 1.08 -13.21 -6.41
C ARG A 126 1.11 -11.69 -6.20
N LEU A 127 1.15 -10.92 -7.29
CA LEU A 127 1.07 -9.45 -7.22
C LEU A 127 -0.20 -8.95 -6.50
N HIS A 128 -1.33 -9.65 -6.69
CA HIS A 128 -2.58 -9.29 -6.00
C HIS A 128 -2.48 -9.48 -4.48
N ASP A 129 -1.62 -10.39 -4.03
CA ASP A 129 -1.41 -10.64 -2.61
C ASP A 129 -0.64 -9.50 -1.92
N LEU A 130 0.01 -8.61 -2.69
CA LEU A 130 0.60 -7.39 -2.15
C LEU A 130 -0.49 -6.44 -1.63
N ARG A 131 -1.58 -6.29 -2.39
CA ARG A 131 -2.77 -5.55 -1.95
C ARG A 131 -3.42 -6.22 -0.73
N HIS A 132 -3.54 -7.55 -0.71
CA HIS A 132 -4.03 -8.26 0.47
C HIS A 132 -3.10 -8.05 1.68
N SER A 133 -1.79 -8.09 1.48
CA SER A 133 -0.81 -7.85 2.54
C SER A 133 -0.92 -6.45 3.13
N PHE A 134 -1.15 -5.43 2.30
CA PHE A 134 -1.43 -4.06 2.75
C PHE A 134 -2.69 -4.02 3.62
N ALA A 135 -3.79 -4.59 3.14
CA ALA A 135 -5.06 -4.61 3.87
C ALA A 135 -4.96 -5.36 5.20
N SER A 136 -4.31 -6.52 5.20
CA SER A 136 -4.01 -7.29 6.42
C SER A 136 -3.14 -6.50 7.38
N ALA A 137 -2.13 -5.78 6.89
CA ALA A 137 -1.27 -4.95 7.74
C ALA A 137 -2.05 -3.80 8.39
N ALA A 138 -2.93 -3.14 7.63
CA ALA A 138 -3.80 -2.08 8.15
C ALA A 138 -4.79 -2.62 9.21
N ALA A 139 -5.41 -3.77 8.96
CA ALA A 139 -6.31 -4.41 9.91
C ALA A 139 -5.59 -4.78 11.22
N ASN A 140 -4.41 -5.40 11.12
CA ASN A 140 -3.58 -5.72 12.30
C ASN A 140 -3.11 -4.47 13.06
N ALA A 141 -3.00 -3.32 12.39
CA ALA A 141 -2.69 -2.03 13.01
C ALA A 141 -3.93 -1.35 13.63
N GLY A 142 -5.09 -2.02 13.65
CA GLY A 142 -6.32 -1.49 14.23
C GLY A 142 -7.10 -0.53 13.31
N THR A 143 -6.74 -0.44 12.03
CA THR A 143 -7.49 0.39 11.09
C THR A 143 -8.87 -0.22 10.84
N SER A 144 -9.92 0.60 10.92
CA SER A 144 -11.30 0.10 10.70
C SER A 144 -11.49 -0.41 9.27
N LEU A 145 -12.36 -1.43 9.12
CA LEU A 145 -12.66 -2.01 7.80
C LEU A 145 -13.24 -0.97 6.83
N LEU A 146 -13.97 0.04 7.33
CA LEU A 146 -14.46 1.14 6.51
C LEU A 146 -13.31 1.94 5.91
N VAL A 147 -12.32 2.31 6.71
CA VAL A 147 -11.14 3.07 6.26
C VAL A 147 -10.31 2.24 5.29
N ILE A 148 -10.08 0.94 5.58
CA ILE A 148 -9.37 0.03 4.67
C ILE A 148 -10.10 -0.08 3.32
N GLY A 149 -11.43 -0.20 3.34
CA GLY A 149 -12.24 -0.27 2.12
C GLY A 149 -12.10 0.99 1.26
N LYS A 150 -12.13 2.18 1.88
CA LYS A 150 -11.91 3.47 1.20
C LYS A 150 -10.49 3.55 0.62
N LEU A 151 -9.45 3.21 1.38
CA LEU A 151 -8.06 3.21 0.92
C LEU A 151 -7.85 2.34 -0.33
N LEU A 152 -8.51 1.17 -0.38
CA LEU A 152 -8.35 0.23 -1.49
C LEU A 152 -9.30 0.52 -2.67
N GLY A 153 -10.27 1.41 -2.49
CA GLY A 153 -11.35 1.65 -3.44
C GLY A 153 -12.21 0.41 -3.65
N HIS A 154 -12.65 -0.21 -2.55
CA HIS A 154 -13.67 -1.26 -2.56
C HIS A 154 -15.06 -0.62 -2.54
N THR A 155 -15.87 -0.92 -3.55
CA THR A 155 -17.27 -0.48 -3.60
C THR A 155 -18.19 -1.32 -2.74
N GLN A 156 -17.85 -2.60 -2.56
CA GLN A 156 -18.63 -3.55 -1.76
C GLN A 156 -17.93 -3.83 -0.44
N TYR A 157 -18.65 -3.62 0.66
CA TYR A 157 -18.17 -3.89 2.01
C TYR A 157 -17.71 -5.34 2.21
N ALA A 158 -18.40 -6.30 1.57
CA ALA A 158 -18.06 -7.73 1.60
C ALA A 158 -16.61 -8.01 1.15
N THR A 159 -16.06 -7.21 0.23
CA THR A 159 -14.66 -7.35 -0.22
C THR A 159 -13.67 -7.10 0.91
N THR A 160 -14.00 -6.19 1.83
CA THR A 160 -13.14 -5.82 2.97
C THR A 160 -13.40 -6.67 4.21
N GLN A 161 -14.62 -7.22 4.36
CA GLN A 161 -14.99 -8.11 5.47
C GLN A 161 -14.05 -9.30 5.66
N ARG A 162 -13.40 -9.77 4.58
CA ARG A 162 -12.40 -10.84 4.66
C ARG A 162 -11.23 -10.55 5.61
N TYR A 163 -10.98 -9.28 5.97
CA TYR A 163 -9.92 -8.89 6.91
C TYR A 163 -10.41 -8.70 8.35
N ALA A 164 -11.72 -8.86 8.62
CA ALA A 164 -12.30 -8.62 9.94
C ALA A 164 -11.62 -9.43 11.05
N HIS A 165 -11.28 -10.69 10.76
CA HIS A 165 -10.61 -11.59 11.70
C HIS A 165 -9.19 -11.15 12.09
N LEU A 166 -8.59 -10.21 11.36
CA LEU A 166 -7.25 -9.66 11.64
C LEU A 166 -7.31 -8.36 12.44
N ALA A 167 -8.50 -7.76 12.58
CA ALA A 167 -8.64 -6.57 13.40
C ALA A 167 -8.41 -6.97 14.87
N ALA A 168 -7.48 -6.29 15.54
CA ALA A 168 -7.30 -6.42 16.99
C ALA A 168 -8.65 -6.15 17.67
N ASP A 169 -9.10 -7.03 18.57
CA ASP A 169 -10.46 -7.05 19.16
C ASP A 169 -11.06 -5.64 19.31
N PRO A 170 -11.75 -5.16 18.25
CA PRO A 170 -12.06 -3.75 18.15
C PRO A 170 -13.18 -3.40 19.11
N ILE A 171 -14.00 -4.39 19.45
CA ILE A 171 -15.11 -4.27 20.38
C ILE A 171 -14.56 -4.05 21.78
N ARG A 172 -13.61 -4.88 22.22
CA ARG A 172 -13.02 -4.74 23.55
C ARG A 172 -12.20 -3.44 23.69
N LEU A 173 -11.41 -3.10 22.67
CA LEU A 173 -10.62 -1.85 22.67
C LEU A 173 -11.52 -0.62 22.64
N ALA A 174 -12.54 -0.58 21.79
CA ALA A 174 -13.47 0.53 21.72
C ALA A 174 -14.22 0.70 23.04
N GLY A 175 -14.76 -0.40 23.60
CA GLY A 175 -15.44 -0.38 24.89
C GLY A 175 -14.55 0.16 26.02
N ALA A 176 -13.30 -0.32 26.10
CA ALA A 176 -12.34 0.16 27.10
C ALA A 176 -12.00 1.65 26.91
N SER A 177 -11.75 2.12 25.69
CA SER A 177 -11.43 3.52 25.43
C SER A 177 -12.61 4.46 25.72
N THR A 178 -13.83 4.07 25.33
CA THR A 178 -15.03 4.86 25.58
C THR A 178 -15.31 4.95 27.07
N ALA A 179 -15.23 3.82 27.79
CA ALA A 179 -15.40 3.81 29.24
C ALA A 179 -14.36 4.69 29.95
N ALA A 180 -13.09 4.66 29.52
CA ALA A 180 -12.03 5.50 30.07
C ALA A 180 -12.29 6.99 29.84
N SER A 181 -12.72 7.40 28.63
CA SER A 181 -13.06 8.80 28.34
C SER A 181 -14.25 9.29 29.17
N ILE A 182 -15.28 8.46 29.36
CA ILE A 182 -16.42 8.80 30.23
C ILE A 182 -15.98 8.93 31.69
N ALA A 183 -15.15 8.00 32.17
CA ALA A 183 -14.64 8.03 33.55
C ALA A 183 -13.80 9.29 33.84
N ALA A 184 -12.96 9.72 32.90
CA ALA A 184 -12.18 10.95 33.03
C ALA A 184 -13.08 12.19 33.20
N ALA A 185 -14.13 12.31 32.37
CA ALA A 185 -15.08 13.42 32.47
C ALA A 185 -15.81 13.49 33.83
N PHE A 186 -16.01 12.36 34.50
CA PHE A 186 -16.59 12.34 35.85
C PHE A 186 -15.62 12.77 36.96
N GLN A 187 -14.31 12.67 36.74
CA GLN A 187 -13.30 13.07 37.72
C GLN A 187 -13.02 14.57 37.64
N ASP A 188 -13.00 15.14 36.42
CA ASP A 188 -12.78 16.58 36.21
C ASP A 188 -13.91 17.45 36.79
N GLY A 189 -15.13 16.91 36.89
CA GLY A 189 -16.27 17.59 37.50
C GLY A 189 -16.25 17.68 39.03
N LYS A 190 -15.30 17.01 39.71
CA LYS A 190 -15.22 16.99 41.19
C LYS A 190 -14.19 17.97 41.80
N GLY A 191 -13.46 18.74 40.98
CA GLY A 191 -12.38 19.62 41.44
C GLY A 191 -12.70 21.12 41.55
N GLY A 192 -13.97 21.53 41.43
CA GLY A 192 -14.37 22.94 41.33
C GLY A 192 -15.31 23.46 42.44
N GLY A 193 -15.28 22.89 43.63
CA GLY A 193 -16.08 23.32 44.79
C GLY A 193 -15.23 23.76 45.97
#